data_AF-A0A366FSX2-F1
#
_entry.id   AF-A0A366FSX2-F1
#
_cell.length_a   1.000
_cell.length_b   1.000
_cell.length_c   1.000
_cell.angle_alpha   90.00
_cell.angle_beta   90.00
_cell.angle_gamma   90.00
#
_symmetry.space_group_name_H-M   'P 1'
#
loop_
_entity.id
_entity.type
_entity.pdbx_description
1 polymer ?
#
loop_
_entity_poly.entity_id
_entity_poly.type
_entity_poly.pdbx_seq_one_letter_code
_entity_poly.pdbx_strand_id
1 'polypeptide(L)'
;MGSSRITYSQLLETNNLIQANADETYWLCVTRTVQESKLFPVPAYMMLSYMMAYYRYPSLLRKIEQRMSAEEIGDRARNAGIKIQNPSMGWALPGFYLLGREWLISLGLIRPQDALDDLVYLMDFWKRFQLSWHRNNGHITNKEFGHRGQFLPERTVQVFHADMYDCKAGDDLHEAAQAFMAAASQYGFLISCESRISLHNSGPYKIAEDREMIVRDFMDLSESDFPWLDGVAADVPYNNITVTMAVKDCHFYLVDDWGSFESKPEFTADKLVGVGLYTSDTLSDGYLPVAMGSREELTACFKTLTEKVKDATNKLWRRLAGWSRDQMIDAGAITYFSIVKDLAHVAGVYEVDDWMMVDERAERFRPLFNDEYSRDALVALCIGTHTSHRLSEYTMMQHSNGPQRLYSLIPYSILQGDSYTTTCGPVYPGTSCLPAKVDRYNTTRGVIGLEEYNRLAREVRPPALDPKYRHLCETWVKYHAGEPLADELYRIDQANSRLLRGKGSGLRRADVEKLRNPR
;
A
#
# COMPACT_ATOMS: atom_id res chain seq x y z
N MET A 1 -6.36 -30.72 13.45
CA MET A 1 -6.38 -29.78 14.59
C MET A 1 -7.81 -29.28 14.72
N GLY A 2 -8.47 -29.48 15.87
CA GLY A 2 -9.87 -29.09 16.02
C GLY A 2 -10.03 -27.60 15.80
N SER A 3 -10.85 -27.19 14.82
CA SER A 3 -11.24 -25.80 14.63
C SER A 3 -11.79 -25.30 15.96
N SER A 4 -11.10 -24.35 16.58
CA SER A 4 -11.62 -23.68 17.77
C SER A 4 -12.87 -22.95 17.33
N ARG A 5 -14.03 -23.40 17.83
CA ARG A 5 -15.31 -22.74 17.56
C ARG A 5 -15.18 -21.25 17.87
N ILE A 6 -15.56 -20.39 16.91
CA ILE A 6 -15.53 -18.93 17.08
C ILE A 6 -16.24 -18.52 18.36
N THR A 7 -15.63 -17.63 19.14
CA THR A 7 -16.27 -17.11 20.35
C THR A 7 -17.23 -15.96 20.01
N TYR A 8 -18.13 -15.64 20.94
CA TYR A 8 -19.01 -14.47 20.78
C TYR A 8 -18.22 -13.17 20.58
N SER A 9 -17.15 -12.95 21.34
CA SER A 9 -16.32 -11.74 21.21
C SER A 9 -15.59 -11.68 19.86
N GLN A 10 -15.04 -12.80 19.38
CA GLN A 10 -14.41 -12.85 18.05
C GLN A 10 -15.41 -12.57 16.93
N LEU A 11 -16.64 -13.07 17.04
CA LEU A 11 -17.70 -12.78 16.08
C LEU A 11 -18.06 -11.30 16.08
N LEU A 12 -18.22 -10.68 17.26
CA LEU A 12 -18.50 -9.25 17.38
C LEU A 12 -17.39 -8.41 16.78
N GLU A 13 -16.13 -8.72 17.09
CA GLU A 13 -14.96 -8.00 16.58
C GLU A 13 -14.86 -8.15 15.05
N THR A 14 -14.97 -9.37 14.52
CA THR A 14 -14.89 -9.63 13.08
C THR A 14 -16.00 -8.88 12.33
N ASN A 15 -17.23 -8.92 12.82
CA ASN A 15 -18.34 -8.17 12.23
C ASN A 15 -18.15 -6.65 12.30
N ASN A 16 -17.54 -6.13 13.37
CA ASN A 16 -17.19 -4.72 13.47
C ASN A 16 -16.16 -4.32 12.41
N LEU A 17 -15.10 -5.11 12.23
CA LEU A 17 -14.07 -4.84 11.21
C LEU A 17 -14.64 -4.93 9.78
N ILE A 18 -15.54 -5.88 9.51
CA ILE A 18 -16.24 -5.98 8.22
C ILE A 18 -17.09 -4.73 7.98
N GLN A 19 -17.86 -4.29 8.98
CA GLN A 19 -18.70 -3.10 8.88
C GLN A 19 -17.87 -1.84 8.64
N ALA A 20 -16.78 -1.65 9.38
CA ALA A 20 -15.88 -0.50 9.20
C ALA A 20 -15.31 -0.45 7.77
N ASN A 21 -14.89 -1.61 7.24
CA ASN A 21 -14.43 -1.73 5.86
C ASN A 21 -15.54 -1.49 4.83
N ALA A 22 -16.78 -1.91 5.11
CA ALA A 22 -17.93 -1.67 4.23
C ALA A 22 -18.22 -0.18 4.08
N ASP A 23 -18.23 0.55 5.21
CA ASP A 23 -18.48 1.99 5.22
C ASP A 23 -17.37 2.76 4.51
N GLU A 24 -16.11 2.40 4.75
CA GLU A 24 -14.98 3.02 4.07
C GLU A 24 -14.94 2.71 2.57
N THR A 25 -15.18 1.45 2.17
CA THR A 25 -15.22 1.07 0.75
C THR A 25 -16.28 1.87 0.01
N TYR A 26 -17.49 1.99 0.57
CA TYR A 26 -18.56 2.75 -0.08
C TYR A 26 -18.16 4.22 -0.23
N TRP A 27 -17.65 4.85 0.84
CA TRP A 27 -17.23 6.25 0.80
C TRP A 27 -16.15 6.49 -0.25
N LEU A 28 -15.11 5.64 -0.29
CA LEU A 28 -14.03 5.72 -1.29
C LEU A 28 -14.56 5.55 -2.72
N CYS A 29 -15.50 4.64 -2.94
CA CYS A 29 -16.07 4.39 -4.27
C CYS A 29 -16.97 5.53 -4.76
N VAL A 30 -17.81 6.12 -3.90
CA VAL A 30 -18.77 7.16 -4.34
C VAL A 30 -18.19 8.56 -4.43
N THR A 31 -17.11 8.84 -3.69
CA THR A 31 -16.43 10.15 -3.73
C THR A 31 -15.43 10.28 -4.86
N ARG A 32 -15.29 9.24 -5.70
CA ARG A 32 -14.32 9.15 -6.80
C ARG A 32 -15.04 8.74 -8.09
N THR A 33 -14.58 9.27 -9.23
CA THR A 33 -15.21 9.07 -10.54
C THR A 33 -14.96 7.67 -11.13
N VAL A 34 -15.85 7.29 -12.04
CA VAL A 34 -16.03 5.96 -12.68
C VAL A 34 -14.74 5.23 -13.03
N GLN A 35 -14.67 3.94 -12.68
CA GLN A 35 -13.60 2.99 -13.01
C GLN A 35 -13.83 2.37 -14.40
N GLU A 36 -13.75 3.20 -15.44
CA GLU A 36 -13.77 2.72 -16.82
C GLU A 36 -12.51 3.14 -17.55
N SER A 37 -12.01 2.25 -18.39
CA SER A 37 -10.97 2.58 -19.34
C SER A 37 -11.32 2.12 -20.75
N LYS A 38 -10.69 2.77 -21.73
CA LYS A 38 -10.67 2.38 -23.13
C LYS A 38 -9.45 1.54 -23.50
N LEU A 39 -8.43 1.47 -22.65
CA LEU A 39 -7.20 0.71 -22.92
C LEU A 39 -7.22 -0.66 -22.24
N PHE A 40 -7.52 -0.74 -20.95
CA PHE A 40 -7.66 -2.00 -20.23
C PHE A 40 -9.13 -2.34 -19.91
N PRO A 41 -9.51 -3.62 -19.86
CA PRO A 41 -10.84 -4.06 -19.44
C PRO A 41 -10.97 -3.98 -17.90
N VAL A 42 -10.97 -2.76 -17.36
CA VAL A 42 -10.86 -2.46 -15.92
C VAL A 42 -11.87 -3.25 -15.07
N PRO A 43 -13.18 -3.19 -15.36
CA PRO A 43 -14.12 -3.91 -14.52
C PRO A 43 -13.89 -5.43 -14.54
N ALA A 44 -13.55 -5.99 -15.70
CA ALA A 44 -13.33 -7.44 -15.85
C ALA A 44 -12.14 -7.92 -15.02
N TYR A 45 -11.01 -7.23 -15.11
CA TYR A 45 -9.83 -7.64 -14.35
C TYR A 45 -10.00 -7.40 -12.85
N MET A 46 -10.74 -6.38 -12.43
CA MET A 46 -11.00 -6.10 -11.01
C MET A 46 -11.85 -7.23 -10.41
N MET A 47 -12.92 -7.63 -11.09
CA MET A 47 -13.75 -8.76 -10.64
C MET A 47 -12.96 -10.06 -10.55
N LEU A 48 -12.09 -10.35 -11.53
CA LEU A 48 -11.20 -11.50 -11.46
C LEU A 48 -10.21 -11.41 -10.28
N SER A 49 -9.63 -10.23 -10.03
CA SER A 49 -8.71 -10.02 -8.91
C SER A 49 -9.35 -10.26 -7.54
N TYR A 50 -10.62 -9.89 -7.38
CA TYR A 50 -11.37 -10.09 -6.14
C TYR A 50 -11.63 -11.57 -5.88
N MET A 51 -11.92 -12.33 -6.93
CA MET A 51 -12.02 -13.80 -6.85
C MET A 51 -10.70 -14.43 -6.43
N MET A 52 -9.59 -13.99 -7.02
CA MET A 52 -8.26 -14.46 -6.63
C MET A 52 -7.96 -14.12 -5.16
N ALA A 53 -8.29 -12.91 -4.71
CA ALA A 53 -8.13 -12.50 -3.31
C ALA A 53 -8.92 -13.39 -2.36
N TYR A 54 -10.21 -13.63 -2.63
CA TYR A 54 -11.04 -14.55 -1.83
C TYR A 54 -10.42 -15.95 -1.72
N TYR A 55 -9.96 -16.49 -2.83
CA TYR A 55 -9.46 -17.87 -2.90
C TYR A 55 -8.04 -18.08 -2.39
N ARG A 56 -7.17 -17.05 -2.43
CA ARG A 56 -5.73 -17.21 -2.17
C ARG A 56 -5.24 -16.48 -0.91
N TYR A 57 -5.76 -15.30 -0.57
CA TYR A 57 -5.22 -14.51 0.54
C TYR A 57 -5.12 -15.29 1.85
N PRO A 58 -6.15 -16.04 2.32
CA PRO A 58 -6.05 -16.72 3.61
C PRO A 58 -4.87 -17.70 3.70
N SER A 59 -4.63 -18.49 2.66
CA SER A 59 -3.51 -19.45 2.65
C SER A 59 -2.16 -18.75 2.48
N LEU A 60 -2.06 -17.72 1.64
CA LEU A 60 -0.83 -16.95 1.43
C LEU A 60 -0.43 -16.18 2.69
N LEU A 61 -1.39 -15.57 3.39
CA LEU A 61 -1.14 -14.88 4.66
C LEU A 61 -0.69 -15.87 5.75
N ARG A 62 -1.25 -17.09 5.81
CA ARG A 62 -0.74 -18.14 6.72
C ARG A 62 0.68 -18.57 6.38
N LYS A 63 1.03 -18.67 5.08
CA LYS A 63 2.41 -18.95 4.63
C LYS A 63 3.38 -17.87 5.11
N ILE A 64 2.99 -16.60 5.00
CA ILE A 64 3.74 -15.45 5.51
C ILE A 64 3.90 -15.54 7.02
N GLU A 65 2.80 -15.75 7.75
CA GLU A 65 2.77 -15.72 9.22
C GLU A 65 3.48 -16.90 9.89
N GLN A 66 3.64 -18.02 9.19
CA GLN A 66 4.54 -19.11 9.61
C GLN A 66 5.99 -18.63 9.80
N ARG A 67 6.39 -17.54 9.13
CA ARG A 67 7.74 -17.01 9.17
C ARG A 67 7.86 -15.70 9.95
N MET A 68 6.89 -14.81 9.80
CA MET A 68 6.91 -13.48 10.41
C MET A 68 5.48 -13.01 10.74
N SER A 69 5.25 -12.62 12.00
CA SER A 69 3.92 -12.19 12.45
C SER A 69 3.49 -10.87 11.77
N ALA A 70 2.18 -10.66 11.66
CA ALA A 70 1.61 -9.43 11.09
C ALA A 70 2.17 -8.16 11.77
N GLU A 71 2.40 -8.20 13.08
CA GLU A 71 2.93 -7.09 13.88
C GLU A 71 4.40 -6.81 13.56
N GLU A 72 5.21 -7.85 13.32
CA GLU A 72 6.61 -7.63 12.90
C GLU A 72 6.68 -7.04 11.50
N ILE A 73 5.83 -7.48 10.59
CA ILE A 73 5.78 -6.91 9.24
C ILE A 73 5.30 -5.44 9.30
N GLY A 74 4.28 -5.13 10.10
CA GLY A 74 3.81 -3.74 10.27
C GLY A 74 4.84 -2.85 10.98
N ASP A 75 5.60 -3.36 11.96
CA ASP A 75 6.74 -2.66 12.55
C ASP A 75 7.82 -2.35 11.48
N ARG A 76 8.08 -3.26 10.54
CA ARG A 76 9.01 -3.07 9.40
C ARG A 76 8.49 -2.03 8.40
N ALA A 77 7.21 -2.09 8.03
CA ALA A 77 6.57 -1.18 7.07
C ALA A 77 6.70 0.30 7.46
N ARG A 78 6.87 0.62 8.75
CA ARG A 78 7.08 2.00 9.23
C ARG A 78 8.39 2.64 8.76
N ASN A 79 9.35 1.84 8.29
CA ASN A 79 10.70 2.29 7.98
C ASN A 79 11.05 2.22 6.48
N ALA A 80 10.11 1.84 5.61
CA ALA A 80 10.37 1.72 4.17
C ALA A 80 9.14 2.11 3.34
N GLY A 81 9.37 2.85 2.25
CA GLY A 81 8.40 3.17 1.20
C GLY A 81 8.24 1.99 0.23
N ILE A 82 7.46 0.99 0.65
CA ILE A 82 7.17 -0.24 -0.11
C ILE A 82 5.65 -0.47 -0.17
N LYS A 83 5.21 -1.45 -0.97
CA LYS A 83 3.80 -1.61 -1.32
C LYS A 83 2.90 -2.06 -0.17
N ILE A 84 3.43 -2.41 1.01
CA ILE A 84 2.61 -2.73 2.21
C ILE A 84 2.23 -1.50 3.04
N GLN A 85 1.93 -0.39 2.37
CA GLN A 85 1.32 0.82 2.92
C GLN A 85 -0.07 1.03 2.28
N ASN A 86 -0.65 2.23 2.29
CA ASN A 86 -1.90 2.49 1.56
C ASN A 86 -1.63 2.57 0.05
N PRO A 87 -2.52 2.07 -0.82
CA PRO A 87 -3.83 1.50 -0.55
C PRO A 87 -3.83 0.05 -0.05
N SER A 88 -2.71 -0.66 -0.20
CA SER A 88 -2.61 -2.12 -0.04
C SER A 88 -3.10 -2.61 1.30
N MET A 89 -2.61 -2.00 2.38
CA MET A 89 -2.97 -2.38 3.75
C MET A 89 -4.12 -1.53 4.28
N GLY A 90 -4.19 -0.23 3.94
CA GLY A 90 -5.27 0.66 4.38
C GLY A 90 -6.66 0.19 3.99
N TRP A 91 -6.78 -0.39 2.80
CA TRP A 91 -8.07 -0.84 2.28
C TRP A 91 -8.02 -2.14 1.48
N ALA A 92 -7.02 -2.33 0.62
CA ALA A 92 -7.10 -3.34 -0.43
C ALA A 92 -7.05 -4.79 0.09
N LEU A 93 -6.26 -5.09 1.13
CA LEU A 93 -6.18 -6.43 1.71
C LEU A 93 -7.57 -6.95 2.16
N PRO A 94 -8.26 -6.29 3.11
CA PRO A 94 -9.61 -6.72 3.50
C PRO A 94 -10.62 -6.44 2.39
N GLY A 95 -10.53 -5.29 1.70
CA GLY A 95 -11.48 -4.87 0.67
C GLY A 95 -11.57 -5.86 -0.49
N PHE A 96 -10.46 -6.28 -1.06
CA PHE A 96 -10.46 -7.20 -2.22
C PHE A 96 -10.98 -8.59 -1.85
N TYR A 97 -10.63 -9.08 -0.65
CA TYR A 97 -11.19 -10.34 -0.14
C TYR A 97 -12.70 -10.23 0.09
N LEU A 98 -13.16 -9.15 0.74
CA LEU A 98 -14.57 -8.93 1.06
C LEU A 98 -15.43 -8.68 -0.18
N LEU A 99 -14.91 -7.97 -1.19
CA LEU A 99 -15.57 -7.79 -2.49
C LEU A 99 -15.71 -9.13 -3.23
N GLY A 100 -14.66 -9.95 -3.25
CA GLY A 100 -14.73 -11.29 -3.86
C GLY A 100 -15.73 -12.20 -3.15
N ARG A 101 -15.71 -12.19 -1.81
CA ARG A 101 -16.68 -12.89 -0.96
C ARG A 101 -18.11 -12.42 -1.25
N GLU A 102 -18.35 -11.11 -1.26
CA GLU A 102 -19.68 -10.54 -1.43
C GLU A 102 -20.24 -10.84 -2.83
N TRP A 103 -19.39 -10.80 -3.85
CA TRP A 103 -19.82 -11.19 -5.19
C TRP A 103 -20.23 -12.68 -5.26
N LEU A 104 -19.46 -13.58 -4.64
CA LEU A 104 -19.85 -15.00 -4.54
C LEU A 104 -21.15 -15.23 -3.76
N ILE A 105 -21.42 -14.43 -2.72
CA ILE A 105 -22.70 -14.44 -1.99
C ILE A 105 -23.83 -13.97 -2.93
N SER A 106 -23.61 -12.90 -3.69
CA SER A 106 -24.60 -12.35 -4.62
C SER A 106 -24.98 -13.34 -5.73
N LEU A 107 -24.04 -14.20 -6.15
CA LEU A 107 -24.25 -15.29 -7.09
C LEU A 107 -24.92 -16.53 -6.46
N GLY A 108 -25.12 -16.56 -5.14
CA GLY A 108 -25.68 -17.69 -4.41
C GLY A 108 -24.75 -18.90 -4.31
N LEU A 109 -23.45 -18.72 -4.55
CA LEU A 109 -22.46 -19.81 -4.53
C LEU A 109 -21.94 -20.13 -3.13
N ILE A 110 -21.95 -19.14 -2.23
CA ILE A 110 -21.59 -19.29 -0.82
C ILE A 110 -22.58 -18.53 0.07
N ARG A 111 -22.63 -18.87 1.35
CA ARG A 111 -23.42 -18.16 2.37
C ARG A 111 -22.52 -17.23 3.20
N PRO A 112 -23.08 -16.23 3.90
CA PRO A 112 -22.28 -15.31 4.71
C PRO A 112 -21.41 -15.99 5.80
N GLN A 113 -21.80 -17.15 6.30
CA GLN A 113 -21.02 -17.90 7.29
C GLN A 113 -19.93 -18.81 6.70
N ASP A 114 -19.88 -19.02 5.38
CA ASP A 114 -18.92 -19.92 4.75
C ASP A 114 -17.49 -19.34 4.71
N ALA A 115 -16.48 -20.22 4.70
CA ALA A 115 -15.07 -19.91 4.91
C ALA A 115 -14.77 -19.12 6.22
N LEU A 116 -15.45 -19.50 7.31
CA LEU A 116 -15.42 -18.77 8.58
C LEU A 116 -14.01 -18.56 9.14
N ASP A 117 -13.20 -19.62 9.20
CA ASP A 117 -11.86 -19.59 9.80
C ASP A 117 -10.92 -18.72 8.96
N ASP A 118 -11.11 -18.68 7.63
CA ASP A 118 -10.37 -17.80 6.72
C ASP A 118 -10.74 -16.33 6.92
N LEU A 119 -12.02 -16.00 7.03
CA LEU A 119 -12.50 -14.63 7.22
C LEU A 119 -12.04 -14.08 8.58
N VAL A 120 -12.23 -14.83 9.67
CA VAL A 120 -11.79 -14.41 11.01
C VAL A 120 -10.27 -14.20 11.04
N TYR A 121 -9.52 -15.14 10.46
CA TYR A 121 -8.06 -15.06 10.39
C TYR A 121 -7.59 -13.83 9.61
N LEU A 122 -8.15 -13.58 8.42
CA LEU A 122 -7.75 -12.47 7.56
C LEU A 122 -8.03 -11.12 8.22
N MET A 123 -9.21 -10.95 8.82
CA MET A 123 -9.55 -9.71 9.52
C MET A 123 -8.67 -9.48 10.75
N ASP A 124 -8.32 -10.54 11.49
CA ASP A 124 -7.41 -10.45 12.64
C ASP A 124 -5.97 -10.14 12.21
N PHE A 125 -5.45 -10.81 11.16
CA PHE A 125 -4.14 -10.50 10.57
C PHE A 125 -4.06 -9.02 10.17
N TRP A 126 -5.08 -8.54 9.43
CA TRP A 126 -5.16 -7.15 9.00
C TRP A 126 -5.16 -6.18 10.17
N LYS A 127 -6.01 -6.43 11.18
CA LYS A 127 -6.08 -5.62 12.41
C LYS A 127 -4.72 -5.55 13.12
N ARG A 128 -4.05 -6.70 13.32
CA ARG A 128 -2.75 -6.75 14.01
C ARG A 128 -1.66 -6.02 13.24
N PHE A 129 -1.62 -6.17 11.91
CA PHE A 129 -0.75 -5.37 11.06
C PHE A 129 -1.04 -3.88 11.25
N GLN A 130 -2.29 -3.46 11.07
CA GLN A 130 -2.69 -2.05 11.11
C GLN A 130 -2.33 -1.40 12.45
N LEU A 131 -2.65 -2.04 13.57
CA LEU A 131 -2.33 -1.54 14.90
C LEU A 131 -0.81 -1.37 15.14
N SER A 132 0.02 -2.26 14.57
CA SER A 132 1.47 -2.13 14.66
C SER A 132 2.02 -1.01 13.78
N TRP A 133 1.50 -0.86 12.55
CA TRP A 133 1.90 0.17 11.59
C TRP A 133 1.45 1.57 12.05
N HIS A 134 0.21 1.71 12.53
CA HIS A 134 -0.41 2.93 13.06
C HIS A 134 -0.15 3.19 14.55
N ARG A 135 0.79 2.47 15.19
CA ARG A 135 1.03 2.56 16.64
C ARG A 135 1.32 3.97 17.18
N ASN A 136 1.69 4.92 16.31
CA ASN A 136 1.88 6.33 16.69
C ASN A 136 0.58 7.03 17.07
N ASN A 137 -0.56 6.61 16.51
CA ASN A 137 -1.87 7.22 16.72
C ASN A 137 -2.91 6.24 17.30
N GLY A 138 -2.70 4.92 17.18
CA GLY A 138 -3.54 3.88 17.78
C GLY A 138 -4.85 3.57 17.04
N HIS A 139 -5.05 4.11 15.84
CA HIS A 139 -6.19 3.81 14.98
C HIS A 139 -5.88 2.66 14.01
N ILE A 140 -6.90 2.03 13.43
CA ILE A 140 -6.75 0.99 12.41
C ILE A 140 -6.65 1.58 11.00
N THR A 141 -7.30 2.71 10.76
CA THR A 141 -7.41 3.33 9.42
C THR A 141 -7.13 4.83 9.46
N ASN A 142 -6.86 5.43 8.30
CA ASN A 142 -6.75 6.88 8.18
C ASN A 142 -8.09 7.56 8.49
N LYS A 143 -9.22 6.97 8.07
CA LYS A 143 -10.57 7.46 8.40
C LYS A 143 -10.73 7.71 9.90
N GLU A 144 -10.37 6.73 10.73
CA GLU A 144 -10.44 6.83 12.19
C GLU A 144 -9.57 7.96 12.75
N PHE A 145 -8.44 8.27 12.09
CA PHE A 145 -7.57 9.38 12.47
C PHE A 145 -7.92 10.73 11.80
N GLY A 146 -9.18 10.87 11.36
CA GLY A 146 -9.68 12.08 10.70
C GLY A 146 -9.03 12.30 9.34
N HIS A 147 -8.87 11.22 8.57
CA HIS A 147 -8.23 11.17 7.25
C HIS A 147 -6.79 11.68 7.26
N ARG A 148 -5.95 11.13 8.15
CA ARG A 148 -4.53 11.46 8.25
C ARG A 148 -3.66 10.20 8.15
N GLY A 149 -2.79 10.16 7.14
CA GLY A 149 -1.81 9.09 6.94
C GLY A 149 -0.51 9.34 7.69
N GLN A 150 -0.54 9.67 8.99
CA GLN A 150 0.66 9.98 9.76
C GLN A 150 1.21 8.73 10.50
N PHE A 151 1.90 7.86 9.76
CA PHE A 151 2.46 6.61 10.33
C PHE A 151 3.99 6.63 10.51
N LEU A 152 4.71 7.50 9.78
CA LEU A 152 6.16 7.69 9.97
C LEU A 152 6.48 8.14 11.40
N PRO A 153 7.55 7.58 12.02
CA PRO A 153 8.00 7.99 13.35
C PRO A 153 8.68 9.36 13.34
N GLU A 154 8.73 10.01 14.50
CA GLU A 154 9.24 11.38 14.62
C GLU A 154 10.68 11.49 14.09
N ARG A 155 11.54 10.54 14.46
CA ARG A 155 12.95 10.48 14.03
C ARG A 155 13.12 10.49 12.49
N THR A 156 12.25 9.80 11.75
CA THR A 156 12.29 9.78 10.27
C THR A 156 11.74 11.10 9.71
N VAL A 157 10.63 11.59 10.27
CA VAL A 157 10.04 12.88 9.88
C VAL A 157 11.02 14.03 10.09
N GLN A 158 11.81 14.02 11.17
CA GLN A 158 12.86 15.01 11.43
C GLN A 158 13.97 14.97 10.37
N VAL A 159 14.42 13.78 9.94
CA VAL A 159 15.43 13.64 8.89
C VAL A 159 14.92 14.21 7.57
N PHE A 160 13.70 13.85 7.17
CA PHE A 160 13.05 14.41 5.98
C PHE A 160 12.89 15.92 6.08
N HIS A 161 12.37 16.42 7.21
CA HIS A 161 12.25 17.86 7.46
C HIS A 161 13.62 18.53 7.39
N ALA A 162 14.68 17.98 7.96
CA ALA A 162 15.99 18.63 7.94
C ALA A 162 16.63 18.64 6.54
N ASP A 163 16.60 17.52 5.82
CA ASP A 163 17.48 17.34 4.67
C ASP A 163 16.92 17.82 3.33
N MET A 164 15.60 18.03 3.22
CA MET A 164 14.99 18.59 2.01
C MET A 164 15.70 19.87 1.55
N TYR A 165 15.93 20.02 0.25
CA TYR A 165 16.39 21.29 -0.32
C TYR A 165 15.20 22.20 -0.59
N ASP A 166 15.33 23.46 -0.18
CA ASP A 166 14.30 24.47 -0.48
C ASP A 166 14.25 24.72 -2.00
N CYS A 167 13.05 24.91 -2.54
CA CYS A 167 12.83 25.28 -3.92
C CYS A 167 11.78 26.40 -4.02
N LYS A 168 11.74 27.07 -5.16
CA LYS A 168 10.80 28.12 -5.52
C LYS A 168 10.19 27.76 -6.86
N ALA A 169 8.92 28.13 -7.04
CA ALA A 169 8.21 27.91 -8.29
C ALA A 169 9.03 28.43 -9.49
N GLY A 170 9.28 27.56 -10.48
CA GLY A 170 10.02 27.89 -11.69
C GLY A 170 11.55 27.89 -11.56
N ASP A 171 12.11 27.49 -10.41
CA ASP A 171 13.55 27.22 -10.33
C ASP A 171 13.90 25.80 -10.82
N ASP A 172 15.18 25.57 -11.14
CA ASP A 172 15.61 24.32 -11.79
C ASP A 172 15.34 23.05 -10.97
N LEU A 173 15.41 23.15 -9.63
CA LEU A 173 15.10 22.01 -8.76
C LEU A 173 13.58 21.76 -8.72
N HIS A 174 12.79 22.83 -8.62
CA HIS A 174 11.33 22.77 -8.65
C HIS A 174 10.85 22.12 -9.95
N GLU A 175 11.29 22.62 -11.10
CA GLU A 175 10.90 22.10 -12.42
C GLU A 175 11.32 20.65 -12.61
N ALA A 176 12.55 20.27 -12.20
CA ALA A 176 13.03 18.90 -12.31
C ALA A 176 12.20 17.92 -11.45
N ALA A 177 11.93 18.29 -10.19
CA ALA A 177 11.12 17.47 -9.29
C ALA A 177 9.67 17.31 -9.79
N GLN A 178 9.06 18.39 -10.30
CA GLN A 178 7.73 18.35 -10.92
C GLN A 178 7.70 17.42 -12.13
N ALA A 179 8.67 17.56 -13.03
CA ALA A 179 8.77 16.75 -14.24
C ALA A 179 8.96 15.26 -13.91
N PHE A 180 9.78 14.94 -12.91
CA PHE A 180 9.93 13.57 -12.43
C PHE A 180 8.63 13.02 -11.84
N MET A 181 8.00 13.71 -10.89
CA MET A 181 6.77 13.21 -10.26
C MET A 181 5.66 12.99 -11.28
N ALA A 182 5.50 13.88 -12.26
CA ALA A 182 4.53 13.71 -13.34
C ALA A 182 4.85 12.48 -14.21
N ALA A 183 6.11 12.30 -14.62
CA ALA A 183 6.54 11.15 -15.42
C ALA A 183 6.39 9.83 -14.66
N ALA A 184 6.79 9.79 -13.39
CA ALA A 184 6.67 8.63 -12.52
C ALA A 184 5.21 8.25 -12.26
N SER A 185 4.31 9.23 -12.08
CA SER A 185 2.87 8.97 -11.96
C SER A 185 2.28 8.37 -13.24
N GLN A 186 2.64 8.88 -14.41
CA GLN A 186 2.17 8.34 -15.71
C GLN A 186 2.70 6.92 -15.95
N TYR A 187 3.98 6.69 -15.66
CA TYR A 187 4.60 5.38 -15.78
C TYR A 187 3.96 4.37 -14.82
N GLY A 188 3.79 4.75 -13.55
CA GLY A 188 3.14 3.91 -12.54
C GLY A 188 1.69 3.55 -12.88
N PHE A 189 0.94 4.49 -13.47
CA PHE A 189 -0.40 4.25 -14.00
C PHE A 189 -0.39 3.15 -15.07
N LEU A 190 0.60 3.17 -15.97
CA LEU A 190 0.74 2.16 -17.02
C LEU A 190 1.25 0.81 -16.50
N ILE A 191 2.24 0.80 -15.60
CA ILE A 191 2.70 -0.41 -14.90
C ILE A 191 1.51 -1.13 -14.26
N SER A 192 0.63 -0.35 -13.64
CA SER A 192 -0.49 -0.84 -12.86
C SER A 192 -1.80 -0.95 -13.67
N CYS A 193 -1.71 -1.12 -14.99
CA CYS A 193 -2.85 -1.37 -15.87
C CYS A 193 -3.99 -0.35 -15.70
N GLU A 194 -3.64 0.94 -15.62
CA GLU A 194 -4.54 2.09 -15.43
C GLU A 194 -5.15 2.25 -14.03
N SER A 195 -4.39 1.83 -13.02
CA SER A 195 -4.69 2.12 -11.63
C SER A 195 -3.58 2.94 -10.97
N ARG A 196 -3.90 3.56 -9.83
CA ARG A 196 -2.96 4.37 -9.04
C ARG A 196 -2.34 3.58 -7.88
N ILE A 197 -2.22 2.25 -8.00
CA ILE A 197 -1.74 1.42 -6.87
C ILE A 197 -0.21 1.36 -6.76
N SER A 198 0.53 1.93 -7.72
CA SER A 198 1.98 2.10 -7.65
C SER A 198 2.40 3.40 -6.97
N LEU A 199 1.46 4.14 -6.39
CA LEU A 199 1.74 5.38 -5.68
C LEU A 199 1.01 5.43 -4.35
N HIS A 200 1.64 6.05 -3.37
CA HIS A 200 1.12 6.26 -2.04
C HIS A 200 1.46 7.68 -1.56
N ASN A 201 0.60 8.27 -0.73
CA ASN A 201 0.92 9.52 -0.02
C ASN A 201 0.63 9.37 1.47
N SER A 202 1.55 9.92 2.29
CA SER A 202 1.43 10.00 3.75
C SER A 202 1.61 11.42 4.26
N GLY A 203 1.11 11.67 5.47
CA GLY A 203 0.99 12.98 6.10
C GLY A 203 -0.46 13.46 6.25
N PRO A 204 -0.69 14.78 6.32
CA PRO A 204 0.33 15.83 6.38
C PRO A 204 1.13 15.77 7.67
N TYR A 205 2.42 16.08 7.61
CA TYR A 205 3.26 16.28 8.80
C TYR A 205 3.52 17.77 9.01
N LYS A 206 3.22 18.31 10.20
CA LYS A 206 3.46 19.74 10.48
C LYS A 206 4.96 20.00 10.68
N ILE A 207 5.61 20.66 9.73
CA ILE A 207 7.06 20.93 9.77
C ILE A 207 7.41 22.39 10.11
N ALA A 208 6.50 23.34 9.87
CA ALA A 208 6.62 24.73 10.34
C ALA A 208 5.23 25.30 10.69
N GLU A 209 5.13 26.55 11.14
CA GLU A 209 3.82 27.17 11.37
C GLU A 209 3.02 27.36 10.08
N ASP A 210 3.73 27.56 8.97
CA ASP A 210 3.20 27.84 7.64
C ASP A 210 3.40 26.70 6.63
N ARG A 211 3.98 25.56 7.07
CA ARG A 211 4.34 24.45 6.18
C ARG A 211 3.93 23.09 6.73
N GLU A 212 3.43 22.28 5.81
CA GLU A 212 3.17 20.85 5.97
C GLU A 212 4.09 20.06 5.04
N MET A 213 4.36 18.80 5.39
CA MET A 213 5.07 17.86 4.54
C MET A 213 4.15 16.72 4.14
N ILE A 214 4.13 16.41 2.84
CA ILE A 214 3.57 15.16 2.30
C ILE A 214 4.74 14.32 1.83
N VAL A 215 4.69 13.02 2.09
CA VAL A 215 5.66 12.06 1.56
C VAL A 215 4.93 11.23 0.51
N ARG A 216 5.50 11.15 -0.69
CA ARG A 216 4.96 10.41 -1.82
C ARG A 216 5.88 9.26 -2.18
N ASP A 217 5.38 8.04 -2.13
CA ASP A 217 6.11 6.85 -2.54
C ASP A 217 5.64 6.39 -3.92
N PHE A 218 6.59 6.04 -4.77
CA PHE A 218 6.40 5.37 -6.05
C PHE A 218 7.01 3.97 -5.92
N MET A 219 6.27 2.93 -6.28
CA MET A 219 6.64 1.53 -6.07
C MET A 219 6.49 0.72 -7.36
N ASP A 220 7.14 -0.44 -7.44
CA ASP A 220 7.14 -1.32 -8.62
C ASP A 220 7.66 -0.65 -9.91
N LEU A 221 8.67 0.22 -9.81
CA LEU A 221 9.16 1.00 -10.95
C LEU A 221 10.13 0.24 -11.85
N SER A 222 10.84 -0.77 -11.34
CA SER A 222 11.93 -1.43 -12.06
C SER A 222 11.65 -2.92 -12.30
N GLU A 223 12.64 -3.67 -12.78
CA GLU A 223 12.56 -5.13 -12.89
C GLU A 223 12.49 -5.76 -11.50
N SER A 224 11.28 -5.94 -10.96
CA SER A 224 11.03 -6.66 -9.70
C SER A 224 10.06 -7.81 -9.94
N ASP A 225 8.76 -7.61 -9.71
CA ASP A 225 7.80 -8.71 -9.65
C ASP A 225 7.02 -8.93 -10.93
N PHE A 226 6.69 -7.85 -11.63
CA PHE A 226 5.79 -7.92 -12.77
C PHE A 226 6.54 -8.37 -14.03
N PRO A 227 6.13 -9.48 -14.67
CA PRO A 227 6.84 -10.05 -15.82
C PRO A 227 6.86 -9.10 -17.04
N TRP A 228 5.88 -8.18 -17.14
CA TRP A 228 5.85 -7.20 -18.21
C TRP A 228 6.85 -6.05 -18.04
N LEU A 229 7.55 -5.97 -16.92
CA LEU A 229 8.66 -5.02 -16.71
C LEU A 229 10.03 -5.61 -17.08
N ASP A 230 10.14 -6.93 -17.21
CA ASP A 230 11.40 -7.59 -17.60
C ASP A 230 11.85 -7.13 -19.00
N GLY A 231 13.06 -6.60 -19.08
CA GLY A 231 13.67 -5.94 -20.23
C GLY A 231 13.12 -4.54 -20.55
N VAL A 232 11.95 -4.16 -20.02
CA VAL A 232 11.35 -2.82 -20.22
C VAL A 232 11.95 -1.82 -19.24
N ALA A 233 12.09 -2.21 -17.98
CA ALA A 233 12.49 -1.35 -16.88
C ALA A 233 13.94 -1.58 -16.41
N ALA A 234 14.76 -2.27 -17.22
CA ALA A 234 16.15 -2.63 -16.88
C ALA A 234 17.04 -1.42 -16.55
N ASP A 235 16.74 -0.26 -17.15
CA ASP A 235 17.50 0.97 -16.94
C ASP A 235 16.94 1.84 -15.80
N VAL A 236 15.82 1.46 -15.18
CA VAL A 236 15.22 2.16 -14.04
C VAL A 236 15.95 1.72 -12.76
N PRO A 237 16.72 2.61 -12.11
CA PRO A 237 17.71 2.21 -11.10
C PRO A 237 17.10 1.78 -9.77
N TYR A 238 15.90 2.26 -9.44
CA TYR A 238 15.25 2.03 -8.16
C TYR A 238 13.88 1.43 -8.37
N ASN A 239 13.57 0.33 -7.67
CA ASN A 239 12.22 -0.23 -7.70
C ASN A 239 11.22 0.65 -6.94
N ASN A 240 11.68 1.27 -5.84
CA ASN A 240 10.87 2.19 -5.05
C ASN A 240 11.59 3.51 -4.85
N ILE A 241 10.86 4.61 -4.96
CA ILE A 241 11.35 5.98 -4.79
C ILE A 241 10.39 6.75 -3.89
N THR A 242 10.92 7.41 -2.89
CA THR A 242 10.19 8.27 -1.94
C THR A 242 10.57 9.73 -2.19
N VAL A 243 9.57 10.57 -2.42
CA VAL A 243 9.71 12.02 -2.58
C VAL A 243 9.07 12.73 -1.38
N THR A 244 9.87 13.46 -0.62
CA THR A 244 9.38 14.30 0.47
C THR A 244 9.09 15.70 -0.08
N MET A 245 7.89 16.24 0.19
CA MET A 245 7.42 17.52 -0.35
C MET A 245 7.05 18.45 0.80
N ALA A 246 7.82 19.52 1.00
CA ALA A 246 7.43 20.63 1.87
C ALA A 246 6.48 21.55 1.09
N VAL A 247 5.32 21.82 1.66
CA VAL A 247 4.24 22.57 1.02
C VAL A 247 3.79 23.69 1.95
N LYS A 248 3.57 24.88 1.40
CA LYS A 248 3.03 26.05 2.10
C LYS A 248 1.68 26.48 1.51
N ASP A 249 0.99 27.39 2.19
CA ASP A 249 -0.22 28.05 1.66
C ASP A 249 -1.38 27.08 1.30
N CYS A 250 -1.39 25.89 1.90
CA CYS A 250 -2.53 24.97 1.94
C CYS A 250 -2.45 24.00 3.13
N HIS A 251 -3.61 23.47 3.52
CA HIS A 251 -3.72 22.38 4.50
C HIS A 251 -4.29 21.13 3.82
N PHE A 252 -3.60 19.99 3.96
CA PHE A 252 -4.11 18.69 3.51
C PHE A 252 -5.10 18.13 4.53
N TYR A 253 -6.39 18.37 4.33
CA TYR A 253 -7.43 17.95 5.27
C TYR A 253 -7.86 16.49 5.09
N LEU A 254 -7.42 15.85 4.01
CA LEU A 254 -7.74 14.46 3.68
C LEU A 254 -6.50 13.80 3.11
N VAL A 255 -6.07 12.72 3.74
CA VAL A 255 -5.17 11.68 3.23
C VAL A 255 -5.86 10.35 3.54
N ASP A 256 -6.52 9.77 2.55
CA ASP A 256 -7.44 8.63 2.74
C ASP A 256 -6.73 7.27 2.77
N ASP A 257 -7.49 6.19 2.98
CA ASP A 257 -6.98 4.82 3.01
C ASP A 257 -6.60 4.28 1.62
N TRP A 258 -6.85 5.04 0.54
CA TRP A 258 -6.24 4.82 -0.78
C TRP A 258 -4.89 5.50 -0.95
N GLY A 259 -4.46 6.31 0.02
CA GLY A 259 -3.26 7.15 -0.09
C GLY A 259 -3.45 8.33 -1.05
N SER A 260 -4.68 8.71 -1.37
CA SER A 260 -5.00 9.95 -2.09
C SER A 260 -5.13 11.10 -1.10
N PHE A 261 -4.94 12.33 -1.57
CA PHE A 261 -5.10 13.52 -0.72
C PHE A 261 -5.99 14.58 -1.36
N GLU A 262 -6.56 15.44 -0.51
CA GLU A 262 -7.17 16.72 -0.88
C GLU A 262 -6.69 17.82 0.06
N SER A 263 -6.64 19.05 -0.43
CA SER A 263 -6.18 20.20 0.34
C SER A 263 -7.07 21.43 0.15
N LYS A 264 -7.04 22.32 1.13
CA LYS A 264 -7.72 23.63 1.11
C LYS A 264 -6.75 24.75 1.53
N PRO A 265 -6.54 25.77 0.69
CA PRO A 265 -6.87 25.82 -0.74
C PRO A 265 -6.22 24.66 -1.53
N GLU A 266 -6.65 24.42 -2.77
CA GLU A 266 -6.16 23.32 -3.61
C GLU A 266 -4.64 23.35 -3.77
N PHE A 267 -4.00 22.17 -3.75
CA PHE A 267 -2.56 22.04 -3.91
C PHE A 267 -2.19 22.31 -5.36
N THR A 268 -1.34 23.30 -5.56
CA THR A 268 -0.81 23.68 -6.87
C THR A 268 0.72 23.62 -6.83
N ALA A 269 1.31 23.45 -8.01
CA ALA A 269 2.75 23.33 -8.20
C ALA A 269 3.57 24.40 -7.46
N ASP A 270 3.11 25.65 -7.47
CA ASP A 270 3.76 26.81 -6.88
C ASP A 270 3.83 26.80 -5.35
N LYS A 271 3.03 25.94 -4.70
CA LYS A 271 3.02 25.75 -3.24
C LYS A 271 4.12 24.84 -2.73
N LEU A 272 4.79 24.11 -3.63
CA LEU A 272 5.93 23.26 -3.32
C LEU A 272 7.17 24.12 -3.04
N VAL A 273 7.67 24.05 -1.82
CA VAL A 273 8.78 24.89 -1.33
C VAL A 273 9.98 24.11 -0.84
N GLY A 274 9.93 22.79 -0.87
CA GLY A 274 11.11 21.97 -0.65
C GLY A 274 10.90 20.54 -1.09
N VAL A 275 11.98 19.89 -1.53
CA VAL A 275 11.97 18.52 -2.02
C VAL A 275 13.16 17.71 -1.50
N GLY A 276 12.94 16.42 -1.33
CA GLY A 276 13.97 15.44 -1.00
C GLY A 276 13.66 14.11 -1.67
N LEU A 277 14.69 13.29 -1.86
CA LEU A 277 14.60 12.04 -2.62
C LEU A 277 15.30 10.90 -1.89
N TYR A 278 14.57 9.79 -1.75
CA TYR A 278 15.03 8.60 -1.05
C TYR A 278 14.62 7.33 -1.79
N THR A 279 15.25 6.21 -1.46
CA THR A 279 14.85 4.87 -1.88
C THR A 279 14.86 3.94 -0.67
N SER A 280 14.03 2.90 -0.69
CA SER A 280 14.03 1.86 0.32
C SER A 280 13.35 0.61 -0.23
N ASP A 281 13.70 -0.53 0.32
CA ASP A 281 13.04 -1.81 0.10
C ASP A 281 13.25 -2.75 1.29
N THR A 282 12.85 -4.01 1.12
CA THR A 282 13.01 -5.08 2.11
C THR A 282 14.45 -5.26 2.62
N LEU A 283 15.46 -4.91 1.82
CA LEU A 283 16.88 -5.16 2.11
C LEU A 283 17.62 -3.92 2.61
N SER A 284 16.92 -2.80 2.74
CA SER A 284 17.43 -1.51 3.20
C SER A 284 17.26 -1.28 4.70
N ASP A 285 18.21 -0.55 5.29
CA ASP A 285 18.15 -0.11 6.68
C ASP A 285 17.47 1.27 6.78
N GLY A 286 16.19 1.30 6.40
CA GLY A 286 15.42 2.54 6.36
C GLY A 286 15.49 3.27 5.02
N TYR A 287 15.11 4.55 5.02
CA TYR A 287 15.16 5.40 3.83
C TYR A 287 16.59 5.83 3.52
N LEU A 288 17.09 5.43 2.35
CA LEU A 288 18.42 5.78 1.85
C LEU A 288 18.32 7.04 0.98
N PRO A 289 19.11 8.09 1.24
CA PRO A 289 19.07 9.29 0.40
C PRO A 289 19.59 9.01 -1.01
N VAL A 290 18.94 9.60 -2.01
CA VAL A 290 19.33 9.50 -3.42
C VAL A 290 19.75 10.88 -3.91
N ALA A 291 21.02 11.04 -4.25
CA ALA A 291 21.57 12.29 -4.78
C ALA A 291 21.38 13.53 -3.87
N MET A 292 21.31 13.32 -2.55
CA MET A 292 21.06 14.38 -1.56
C MET A 292 22.35 15.08 -1.06
N GLY A 293 23.48 14.96 -1.77
CA GLY A 293 24.74 15.60 -1.37
C GLY A 293 24.76 17.11 -1.64
N SER A 294 24.08 17.54 -2.70
CA SER A 294 23.90 18.95 -3.06
C SER A 294 22.59 19.18 -3.80
N ARG A 295 22.18 20.45 -3.91
CA ARG A 295 21.00 20.84 -4.69
C ARG A 295 21.18 20.47 -6.18
N GLU A 296 22.38 20.68 -6.71
CA GLU A 296 22.74 20.45 -8.10
C GLU A 296 22.70 18.95 -8.44
N GLU A 297 23.24 18.12 -7.55
CA GLU A 297 23.20 16.66 -7.68
C GLU A 297 21.76 16.13 -7.68
N LEU A 298 20.92 16.62 -6.76
CA LEU A 298 19.50 16.25 -6.69
C LEU A 298 18.74 16.64 -7.96
N THR A 299 18.95 17.87 -8.45
CA THR A 299 18.34 18.34 -9.69
C THR A 299 18.74 17.47 -10.89
N ALA A 300 20.04 17.16 -11.02
CA ALA A 300 20.55 16.30 -12.09
C ALA A 300 19.97 14.87 -12.00
N CYS A 301 19.81 14.35 -10.79
CA CYS A 301 19.20 13.06 -10.53
C CYS A 301 17.74 13.03 -10.99
N PHE A 302 16.93 14.02 -10.62
CA PHE A 302 15.54 14.12 -11.07
C PHE A 302 15.44 14.11 -12.60
N LYS A 303 16.25 14.92 -13.30
CA LYS A 303 16.29 14.96 -14.77
C LYS A 303 16.63 13.58 -15.37
N THR A 304 17.65 12.92 -14.83
CA THR A 304 18.08 11.58 -15.27
C THR A 304 16.98 10.53 -15.05
N LEU A 305 16.32 10.56 -13.89
CA LEU A 305 15.21 9.66 -13.58
C LEU A 305 14.02 9.91 -14.49
N THR A 306 13.68 11.16 -14.79
CA THR A 306 12.62 11.52 -15.75
C THR A 306 12.89 10.89 -17.12
N GLU A 307 14.11 10.98 -17.64
CA GLU A 307 14.48 10.41 -18.94
C GLU A 307 14.33 8.89 -18.95
N LYS A 308 14.87 8.20 -17.93
CA LYS A 308 14.79 6.74 -17.78
C LYS A 308 13.35 6.24 -17.67
N VAL A 309 12.53 6.92 -16.86
CA VAL A 309 11.12 6.58 -16.69
C VAL A 309 10.32 6.81 -17.98
N LYS A 310 10.61 7.89 -18.73
CA LYS A 310 9.97 8.13 -20.04
C LYS A 310 10.34 7.06 -21.07
N ASP A 311 11.59 6.65 -21.10
CA ASP A 311 12.04 5.56 -21.97
C ASP A 311 11.37 4.22 -21.60
N ALA A 312 11.36 3.86 -20.31
CA ALA A 312 10.64 2.68 -19.82
C ALA A 312 9.14 2.74 -20.15
N THR A 313 8.51 3.91 -20.01
CA THR A 313 7.11 4.14 -20.39
C THR A 313 6.87 3.86 -21.88
N ASN A 314 7.75 4.36 -22.76
CA ASN A 314 7.65 4.11 -24.20
C ASN A 314 7.82 2.63 -24.56
N LYS A 315 8.79 1.95 -23.94
CA LYS A 315 9.01 0.51 -24.10
C LYS A 315 7.78 -0.29 -23.62
N LEU A 316 7.22 0.09 -22.47
CA LEU A 316 6.04 -0.54 -21.91
C LEU A 316 4.82 -0.36 -22.84
N TRP A 317 4.54 0.86 -23.31
CA TRP A 317 3.47 1.11 -24.28
C TRP A 317 3.54 0.22 -25.52
N ARG A 318 4.74 0.07 -26.10
CA ARG A 318 4.93 -0.82 -27.27
C ARG A 318 4.61 -2.27 -26.96
N ARG A 319 4.95 -2.74 -25.75
CA ARG A 319 4.64 -4.09 -25.29
C ARG A 319 3.12 -4.27 -25.10
N LEU A 320 2.49 -3.34 -24.40
CA LEU A 320 1.05 -3.37 -24.11
C LEU A 320 0.18 -3.27 -25.37
N ALA A 321 0.61 -2.49 -26.37
CA ALA A 321 -0.09 -2.36 -27.64
C ALA A 321 -0.20 -3.69 -28.42
N GLY A 322 0.67 -4.66 -28.13
CA GLY A 322 0.63 -6.00 -28.72
C GLY A 322 -0.17 -7.02 -27.91
N TRP A 323 -0.78 -6.64 -26.78
CA TRP A 323 -1.50 -7.58 -25.92
C TRP A 323 -2.88 -7.95 -26.46
N SER A 324 -3.21 -9.22 -26.30
CA SER A 324 -4.58 -9.71 -26.38
C SER A 324 -5.40 -9.22 -25.19
N ARG A 325 -6.74 -9.28 -25.31
CA ARG A 325 -7.63 -8.96 -24.19
C ARG A 325 -7.36 -9.82 -22.96
N ASP A 326 -7.06 -11.11 -23.13
CA ASP A 326 -6.78 -12.01 -21.99
C ASP A 326 -5.47 -11.63 -21.29
N GLN A 327 -4.44 -11.20 -22.03
CA GLN A 327 -3.23 -10.65 -21.43
C GLN A 327 -3.50 -9.36 -20.64
N MET A 328 -4.37 -8.48 -21.15
CA MET A 328 -4.78 -7.28 -20.42
C MET A 328 -5.57 -7.60 -19.15
N ILE A 329 -6.47 -8.60 -19.20
CA ILE A 329 -7.17 -9.09 -18.00
C ILE A 329 -6.17 -9.63 -16.99
N ASP A 330 -5.26 -10.52 -17.40
CA ASP A 330 -4.31 -11.17 -16.50
C ASP A 330 -3.42 -10.15 -15.83
N ALA A 331 -2.87 -9.20 -16.59
CA ALA A 331 -2.01 -8.16 -16.05
C ALA A 331 -2.75 -7.29 -15.04
N GLY A 332 -3.97 -6.85 -15.34
CA GLY A 332 -4.77 -6.05 -14.42
C GLY A 332 -5.19 -6.84 -13.17
N ALA A 333 -5.58 -8.10 -13.34
CA ALA A 333 -6.02 -8.96 -12.24
C ALA A 333 -4.87 -9.29 -11.29
N ILE A 334 -3.70 -9.66 -11.84
CA ILE A 334 -2.46 -9.88 -11.08
C ILE A 334 -2.02 -8.59 -10.39
N THR A 335 -2.10 -7.44 -11.06
CA THR A 335 -1.75 -6.13 -10.48
C THR A 335 -2.55 -5.84 -9.21
N TYR A 336 -3.88 -6.03 -9.25
CA TYR A 336 -4.74 -5.81 -8.08
C TYR A 336 -4.59 -6.90 -7.02
N PHE A 337 -4.60 -8.17 -7.42
CA PHE A 337 -4.46 -9.29 -6.49
C PHE A 337 -3.12 -9.25 -5.75
N SER A 338 -2.02 -8.94 -6.43
CA SER A 338 -0.67 -8.94 -5.85
C SER A 338 -0.33 -7.66 -5.09
N ILE A 339 -1.32 -6.79 -4.82
CA ILE A 339 -1.09 -5.51 -4.14
C ILE A 339 -0.47 -5.67 -2.74
N VAL A 340 -0.66 -6.83 -2.10
CA VAL A 340 -0.11 -7.17 -0.78
C VAL A 340 1.12 -8.10 -0.85
N LYS A 341 1.66 -8.38 -2.04
CA LYS A 341 2.74 -9.36 -2.25
C LYS A 341 4.01 -9.06 -1.45
N ASP A 342 4.28 -7.78 -1.17
CA ASP A 342 5.48 -7.37 -0.43
C ASP A 342 5.47 -7.86 1.02
N LEU A 343 4.32 -8.31 1.57
CA LEU A 343 4.28 -9.04 2.84
C LEU A 343 5.14 -10.32 2.76
N ALA A 344 5.09 -11.02 1.62
CA ALA A 344 5.88 -12.22 1.38
C ALA A 344 7.35 -11.93 1.12
N HIS A 345 7.66 -10.81 0.43
CA HIS A 345 9.05 -10.35 0.31
C HIS A 345 9.65 -10.03 1.67
N VAL A 346 8.93 -9.28 2.51
CA VAL A 346 9.39 -8.93 3.87
C VAL A 346 9.60 -10.16 4.75
N ALA A 347 8.71 -11.16 4.65
CA ALA A 347 8.88 -12.43 5.35
C ALA A 347 9.94 -13.35 4.71
N GLY A 348 10.38 -13.06 3.48
CA GLY A 348 11.30 -13.88 2.69
C GLY A 348 10.73 -15.26 2.35
N VAL A 349 9.46 -15.30 1.94
CA VAL A 349 8.73 -16.49 1.50
C VAL A 349 8.00 -16.28 0.16
N TYR A 350 8.38 -15.25 -0.57
CA TYR A 350 7.77 -14.92 -1.86
C TYR A 350 8.06 -16.02 -2.88
N GLU A 351 7.04 -16.41 -3.64
CA GLU A 351 7.16 -17.30 -4.80
C GLU A 351 6.40 -16.69 -5.97
N VAL A 352 6.96 -16.74 -7.18
CA VAL A 352 6.32 -16.14 -8.37
C VAL A 352 4.94 -16.74 -8.60
N ASP A 353 4.81 -18.06 -8.49
CA ASP A 353 3.56 -18.78 -8.73
C ASP A 353 2.45 -18.42 -7.73
N ASP A 354 2.82 -17.94 -6.54
CA ASP A 354 1.87 -17.48 -5.53
C ASP A 354 1.18 -16.17 -5.92
N TRP A 355 1.87 -15.31 -6.68
CA TRP A 355 1.46 -13.91 -6.88
C TRP A 355 1.23 -13.52 -8.34
N MET A 356 1.88 -14.18 -9.29
CA MET A 356 1.90 -13.82 -10.71
C MET A 356 1.08 -14.78 -11.60
N MET A 357 0.15 -15.53 -11.00
CA MET A 357 -0.70 -16.50 -11.68
C MET A 357 -2.18 -16.31 -11.31
N VAL A 358 -3.09 -16.53 -12.26
CA VAL A 358 -4.54 -16.55 -12.04
C VAL A 358 -4.96 -17.89 -11.45
N ASP A 359 -5.63 -17.89 -10.30
CA ASP A 359 -6.12 -19.11 -9.63
C ASP A 359 -7.07 -19.90 -10.54
N GLU A 360 -6.90 -21.21 -10.68
CA GLU A 360 -7.76 -22.03 -11.53
C GLU A 360 -9.25 -22.00 -11.14
N ARG A 361 -9.59 -21.69 -9.88
CA ARG A 361 -10.99 -21.53 -9.45
C ARG A 361 -11.56 -20.19 -9.90
N ALA A 362 -10.76 -19.13 -9.85
CA ALA A 362 -11.13 -17.81 -10.36
C ALA A 362 -11.24 -17.81 -11.90
N GLU A 363 -10.35 -18.54 -12.57
CA GLU A 363 -10.31 -18.66 -14.03
C GLU A 363 -11.63 -19.19 -14.62
N ARG A 364 -12.35 -20.05 -13.90
CA ARG A 364 -13.67 -20.58 -14.30
C ARG A 364 -14.72 -19.48 -14.51
N PHE A 365 -14.52 -18.29 -13.93
CA PHE A 365 -15.42 -17.15 -14.08
C PHE A 365 -15.06 -16.24 -15.25
N ARG A 366 -13.87 -16.39 -15.87
CA ARG A 366 -13.44 -15.53 -16.98
C ARG A 366 -14.47 -15.37 -18.10
N PRO A 367 -15.20 -16.41 -18.55
CA PRO A 367 -16.21 -16.25 -19.59
C PRO A 367 -17.36 -15.29 -19.24
N LEU A 368 -17.60 -15.01 -17.94
CA LEU A 368 -18.58 -14.01 -17.50
C LEU A 368 -18.04 -12.58 -17.60
N PHE A 369 -16.73 -12.40 -17.59
CA PHE A 369 -16.08 -11.09 -17.46
C PHE A 369 -15.91 -10.34 -18.80
N ASN A 370 -17.00 -10.20 -19.54
CA ASN A 370 -17.12 -9.20 -20.61
C ASN A 370 -17.28 -7.79 -20.04
N ASP A 371 -17.14 -6.76 -20.89
CA ASP A 371 -17.09 -5.36 -20.43
C ASP A 371 -18.43 -4.91 -19.82
N GLU A 372 -19.56 -5.28 -20.42
CA GLU A 372 -20.89 -4.86 -19.98
C GLU A 372 -21.27 -5.48 -18.64
N TYR A 373 -21.18 -6.81 -18.53
CA TYR A 373 -21.52 -7.52 -17.31
C TYR A 373 -20.58 -7.12 -16.18
N SER A 374 -19.28 -7.06 -16.44
CA SER A 374 -18.31 -6.72 -15.39
C SER A 374 -18.49 -5.30 -14.89
N ARG A 375 -18.78 -4.34 -15.77
CA ARG A 375 -19.10 -2.96 -15.37
C ARG A 375 -20.31 -2.95 -14.44
N ASP A 376 -21.41 -3.55 -14.85
CA ASP A 376 -22.66 -3.49 -14.08
C ASP A 376 -22.54 -4.25 -12.75
N ALA A 377 -21.86 -5.40 -12.75
CA ALA A 377 -21.60 -6.19 -11.55
C ALA A 377 -20.68 -5.45 -10.57
N LEU A 378 -19.60 -4.83 -11.05
CA LEU A 378 -18.66 -4.07 -10.22
C LEU A 378 -19.32 -2.83 -9.64
N VAL A 379 -20.06 -2.06 -10.45
CA VAL A 379 -20.82 -0.90 -9.96
C VAL A 379 -21.77 -1.35 -8.86
N ALA A 380 -22.57 -2.39 -9.11
CA ALA A 380 -23.51 -2.89 -8.12
C ALA A 380 -22.84 -3.36 -6.82
N LEU A 381 -21.63 -3.92 -6.93
CA LEU A 381 -20.80 -4.32 -5.80
C LEU A 381 -20.27 -3.12 -5.02
N CYS A 382 -19.81 -2.06 -5.69
CA CYS A 382 -19.23 -0.87 -5.06
C CYS A 382 -20.26 0.07 -4.42
N ILE A 383 -21.50 0.11 -4.92
CA ILE A 383 -22.57 1.00 -4.39
C ILE A 383 -23.67 0.25 -3.63
N GLY A 384 -23.50 -1.05 -3.38
CA GLY A 384 -24.37 -1.77 -2.46
C GLY A 384 -25.76 -2.10 -3.02
N THR A 385 -25.89 -2.48 -4.30
CA THR A 385 -27.21 -2.68 -4.95
C THR A 385 -27.60 -4.13 -5.26
N HIS A 386 -26.68 -5.10 -5.12
CA HIS A 386 -27.00 -6.54 -5.13
C HIS A 386 -28.06 -6.92 -4.10
N THR A 387 -28.74 -8.04 -4.32
CA THR A 387 -29.78 -8.56 -3.42
C THR A 387 -29.24 -8.88 -2.02
N SER A 388 -28.00 -9.38 -1.92
CA SER A 388 -27.33 -9.66 -0.65
C SER A 388 -27.09 -8.42 0.21
N HIS A 389 -27.06 -7.24 -0.39
CA HIS A 389 -26.84 -5.98 0.32
C HIS A 389 -28.09 -5.43 1.01
N ARG A 390 -29.29 -5.94 0.68
CA ARG A 390 -30.55 -5.39 1.17
C ARG A 390 -30.74 -5.71 2.66
N LEU A 391 -31.09 -4.68 3.42
CA LEU A 391 -31.42 -4.80 4.84
C LEU A 391 -32.90 -4.51 5.08
N SER A 392 -33.32 -4.69 6.33
CA SER A 392 -34.61 -4.22 6.82
C SER A 392 -34.77 -2.71 6.56
N GLU A 393 -35.99 -2.30 6.19
CA GLU A 393 -36.35 -0.88 5.96
C GLU A 393 -36.16 0.00 7.21
N TYR A 394 -36.00 -0.59 8.40
CA TYR A 394 -35.69 0.11 9.65
C TYR A 394 -34.20 0.37 9.89
N THR A 395 -33.31 0.00 8.96
CA THR A 395 -31.86 0.21 9.07
C THR A 395 -31.38 1.19 8.00
N MET A 396 -30.37 1.98 8.31
CA MET A 396 -29.76 2.93 7.38
C MET A 396 -28.24 2.78 7.31
N MET A 397 -27.68 2.79 6.10
CA MET A 397 -26.25 2.80 5.85
C MET A 397 -25.62 4.15 6.19
N GLN A 398 -24.38 4.18 6.71
CA GLN A 398 -23.69 5.39 7.18
C GLN A 398 -23.68 6.53 6.16
N HIS A 399 -23.42 6.24 4.87
CA HIS A 399 -23.17 7.27 3.86
C HIS A 399 -24.32 7.48 2.86
N SER A 400 -25.17 6.46 2.64
CA SER A 400 -26.29 6.55 1.69
C SER A 400 -27.65 6.80 2.34
N ASN A 401 -27.77 6.58 3.65
CA ASN A 401 -29.04 6.53 4.40
C ASN A 401 -30.06 5.52 3.85
N GLY A 402 -29.68 4.64 2.92
CA GLY A 402 -30.57 3.61 2.37
C GLY A 402 -30.57 2.33 3.23
N PRO A 403 -31.60 1.46 3.09
CA PRO A 403 -31.71 0.19 3.78
C PRO A 403 -30.82 -0.89 3.13
N GLN A 404 -29.52 -0.64 3.14
CA GLN A 404 -28.53 -1.52 2.53
C GLN A 404 -27.20 -1.52 3.31
N ARG A 405 -26.34 -2.51 3.05
CA ARG A 405 -24.97 -2.61 3.54
C ARG A 405 -24.10 -3.25 2.46
N LEU A 406 -22.85 -2.79 2.34
CA LEU A 406 -21.94 -3.29 1.31
C LEU A 406 -21.48 -4.73 1.55
N TYR A 407 -21.08 -5.11 2.76
CA TYR A 407 -20.58 -6.46 3.04
C TYR A 407 -21.50 -7.22 3.99
N SER A 408 -21.82 -8.46 3.63
CA SER A 408 -22.61 -9.37 4.45
C SER A 408 -21.85 -9.78 5.71
N LEU A 409 -22.44 -9.52 6.89
CA LEU A 409 -21.89 -9.93 8.18
C LEU A 409 -22.03 -11.43 8.42
N ILE A 410 -21.26 -11.95 9.36
CA ILE A 410 -21.39 -13.32 9.86
C ILE A 410 -22.67 -13.42 10.73
N PRO A 411 -23.60 -14.33 10.43
CA PRO A 411 -24.82 -14.50 11.22
C PRO A 411 -24.51 -15.11 12.59
N TYR A 412 -25.22 -14.67 13.63
CA TYR A 412 -24.98 -15.10 15.01
C TYR A 412 -25.41 -16.55 15.29
N SER A 413 -26.26 -17.12 14.43
CA SER A 413 -26.77 -18.49 14.56
C SER A 413 -25.67 -19.56 14.49
N ILE A 414 -24.49 -19.24 13.95
CA ILE A 414 -23.32 -20.15 13.98
C ILE A 414 -22.87 -20.47 15.41
N LEU A 415 -23.11 -19.57 16.36
CA LEU A 415 -22.84 -19.80 17.79
C LEU A 415 -23.75 -20.88 18.38
N GLN A 416 -24.89 -21.13 17.73
CA GLN A 416 -25.86 -22.17 18.11
C GLN A 416 -25.72 -23.45 17.28
N GLY A 417 -24.86 -23.46 16.26
CA GLY A 417 -24.50 -24.69 15.53
C GLY A 417 -24.97 -24.73 14.08
N ASP A 418 -25.41 -23.62 13.51
CA ASP A 418 -25.65 -23.52 12.06
C ASP A 418 -24.42 -23.98 11.27
N SER A 419 -24.66 -24.69 10.16
CA SER A 419 -23.60 -25.24 9.34
C SER A 419 -22.85 -24.16 8.55
N TYR A 420 -21.53 -24.31 8.47
CA TYR A 420 -20.64 -23.50 7.65
C TYR A 420 -19.45 -24.33 7.16
N THR A 421 -18.83 -23.87 6.08
CA THR A 421 -17.49 -24.32 5.69
C THR A 421 -16.43 -23.52 6.45
N THR A 422 -15.34 -24.16 6.86
CA THR A 422 -14.27 -23.50 7.63
C THR A 422 -13.33 -22.69 6.74
N THR A 423 -13.05 -23.16 5.52
CA THR A 423 -12.09 -22.55 4.61
C THR A 423 -12.54 -22.63 3.15
N CYS A 424 -12.05 -21.71 2.32
CA CYS A 424 -12.14 -21.75 0.86
C CYS A 424 -11.15 -22.73 0.20
N GLY A 425 -10.25 -23.36 0.99
CA GLY A 425 -9.28 -24.37 0.55
C GLY A 425 -7.83 -23.86 0.55
N PRO A 426 -6.87 -24.71 0.14
CA PRO A 426 -5.46 -24.32 0.00
C PRO A 426 -5.25 -23.37 -1.20
N VAL A 427 -4.01 -22.94 -1.41
CA VAL A 427 -3.58 -22.34 -2.69
C VAL A 427 -3.65 -23.41 -3.78
N TYR A 428 -4.31 -23.10 -4.89
CA TYR A 428 -4.35 -23.95 -6.08
C TYR A 428 -3.33 -23.46 -7.12
N PRO A 429 -2.92 -24.32 -8.08
CA PRO A 429 -2.14 -23.88 -9.23
C PRO A 429 -2.85 -22.76 -9.99
N GLY A 430 -2.07 -21.95 -10.69
CA GLY A 430 -2.61 -20.91 -11.54
C GLY A 430 -2.06 -20.95 -12.95
N THR A 431 -2.67 -20.15 -13.81
CA THR A 431 -2.28 -19.99 -15.22
C THR A 431 -2.09 -18.51 -15.52
N SER A 432 -1.31 -18.19 -16.55
CA SER A 432 -1.24 -16.83 -17.09
C SER A 432 -1.02 -16.85 -18.60
N CYS A 433 -1.65 -15.90 -19.29
CA CYS A 433 -1.45 -15.58 -20.70
C CYS A 433 -0.24 -14.62 -20.91
N LEU A 434 0.38 -14.17 -19.81
CA LEU A 434 1.55 -13.29 -19.84
C LEU A 434 2.84 -14.10 -20.01
N PRO A 435 3.93 -13.45 -20.46
CA PRO A 435 5.25 -14.07 -20.44
C PRO A 435 5.64 -14.54 -19.02
N ALA A 436 6.42 -15.62 -18.96
CA ALA A 436 7.00 -16.06 -17.70
C ALA A 436 7.94 -14.99 -17.12
N LYS A 437 7.93 -14.87 -15.80
CA LYS A 437 8.83 -13.97 -15.07
C LYS A 437 10.29 -14.42 -15.22
N VAL A 438 11.17 -13.48 -15.54
CA VAL A 438 12.62 -13.68 -15.50
C VAL A 438 13.09 -13.57 -14.04
N ASP A 439 13.95 -14.49 -13.59
CA ASP A 439 14.50 -14.49 -12.22
C ASP A 439 15.51 -13.34 -12.01
N ARG A 440 14.98 -12.14 -11.80
CA ARG A 440 15.73 -10.89 -11.70
C ARG A 440 14.91 -9.88 -10.91
N TYR A 441 15.49 -9.41 -9.80
CA TYR A 441 14.87 -8.48 -8.86
C TYR A 441 15.85 -7.35 -8.55
N ASN A 442 15.50 -6.12 -8.95
CA ASN A 442 16.29 -4.93 -8.68
C ASN A 442 15.97 -4.40 -7.26
N THR A 443 16.97 -4.49 -6.39
CA THR A 443 16.88 -4.10 -4.98
C THR A 443 17.93 -3.04 -4.64
N THR A 444 17.86 -2.49 -3.43
CA THR A 444 18.88 -1.60 -2.85
C THR A 444 20.24 -2.25 -2.70
N ARG A 445 20.33 -3.59 -2.79
CA ARG A 445 21.59 -4.37 -2.80
C ARG A 445 22.02 -4.79 -4.21
N GLY A 446 21.43 -4.18 -5.23
CA GLY A 446 21.65 -4.52 -6.63
C GLY A 446 20.66 -5.54 -7.15
N VAL A 447 20.97 -6.09 -8.33
CA VAL A 447 20.09 -7.04 -9.00
C VAL A 447 20.45 -8.47 -8.63
N ILE A 448 19.49 -9.20 -8.06
CA ILE A 448 19.66 -10.55 -7.52
C ILE A 448 18.55 -11.48 -8.00
N GLY A 449 18.73 -12.80 -7.83
CA GLY A 449 17.69 -13.81 -8.06
C GLY A 449 16.82 -14.03 -6.82
N LEU A 450 15.68 -14.69 -6.99
CA LEU A 450 14.65 -14.86 -5.96
C LEU A 450 15.15 -15.62 -4.73
N GLU A 451 15.93 -16.70 -4.93
CA GLU A 451 16.45 -17.50 -3.82
C GLU A 451 17.30 -16.64 -2.88
N GLU A 452 18.19 -15.84 -3.46
CA GLU A 452 19.05 -14.90 -2.74
C GLU A 452 18.22 -13.78 -2.10
N TYR A 453 17.23 -13.23 -2.80
CA TYR A 453 16.36 -12.20 -2.25
C TYR A 453 15.62 -12.71 -1.00
N ASN A 454 14.96 -13.87 -1.10
CA ASN A 454 14.28 -14.49 0.02
C ASN A 454 15.24 -14.81 1.19
N ARG A 455 16.47 -15.28 0.90
CA ARG A 455 17.49 -15.54 1.92
C ARG A 455 17.87 -14.26 2.65
N LEU A 456 18.20 -13.20 1.92
CA LEU A 456 18.57 -11.90 2.51
C LEU A 456 17.42 -11.29 3.30
N ALA A 457 16.18 -11.33 2.80
CA ALA A 457 15.01 -10.81 3.50
C ALA A 457 14.79 -11.50 4.86
N ARG A 458 15.06 -12.81 4.95
CA ARG A 458 15.00 -13.59 6.20
C ARG A 458 16.09 -13.23 7.20
N GLU A 459 17.25 -12.77 6.72
CA GLU A 459 18.42 -12.44 7.54
C GLU A 459 18.42 -10.97 7.99
N VAL A 460 17.92 -10.08 7.14
CA VAL A 460 17.88 -8.65 7.42
C VAL A 460 16.90 -8.35 8.56
N ARG A 461 17.40 -7.63 9.54
CA ARG A 461 16.61 -6.95 10.57
C ARG A 461 17.03 -5.48 10.58
N PRO A 462 16.14 -4.55 10.20
CA PRO A 462 16.44 -3.12 10.28
C PRO A 462 16.92 -2.76 11.69
N PRO A 463 17.99 -1.96 11.87
CA PRO A 463 18.54 -1.66 13.19
C PRO A 463 17.53 -1.05 14.15
N ALA A 464 16.58 -0.25 13.66
CA ALA A 464 15.49 0.33 14.48
C ALA A 464 14.53 -0.72 15.08
N LEU A 465 14.58 -1.97 14.60
CA LEU A 465 13.80 -3.10 15.09
C LEU A 465 14.61 -4.09 15.91
N ASP A 466 15.85 -3.75 16.29
CA ASP A 466 16.56 -4.50 17.32
C ASP A 466 15.68 -4.63 18.58
N PRO A 467 15.67 -5.79 19.29
CA PRO A 467 14.87 -5.97 20.49
C PRO A 467 15.01 -4.85 21.52
N LYS A 468 16.18 -4.17 21.61
CA LYS A 468 16.37 -3.04 22.52
C LYS A 468 15.62 -1.77 22.12
N TYR A 469 15.25 -1.61 20.85
CA TYR A 469 14.58 -0.41 20.33
C TYR A 469 13.13 -0.64 19.90
N ARG A 470 12.76 -1.87 19.49
CA ARG A 470 11.48 -2.18 18.85
C ARG A 470 10.27 -1.60 19.59
N HIS A 471 10.29 -1.67 20.93
CA HIS A 471 9.17 -1.22 21.77
C HIS A 471 9.30 0.21 22.31
N LEU A 472 10.34 0.96 21.91
CA LEU A 472 10.48 2.36 22.24
C LEU A 472 9.56 3.17 21.32
N CYS A 473 8.37 3.52 21.83
CA CYS A 473 7.39 4.35 21.12
C CYS A 473 7.63 5.84 21.37
N GLU A 474 6.94 6.70 20.61
CA GLU A 474 7.06 8.16 20.74
C GLU A 474 6.69 8.64 22.15
N THR A 475 5.76 7.95 22.83
CA THR A 475 5.43 8.22 24.23
C THR A 475 6.62 7.95 25.15
N TRP A 476 7.36 6.85 24.95
CA TRP A 476 8.56 6.57 25.75
C TRP A 476 9.66 7.61 25.47
N VAL A 477 9.94 7.87 24.18
CA VAL A 477 10.97 8.85 23.78
C VAL A 477 10.70 10.22 24.39
N LYS A 478 9.44 10.67 24.43
CA LYS A 478 9.05 11.95 25.06
C LYS A 478 9.56 12.11 26.50
N TYR A 479 9.61 11.04 27.29
CA TYR A 479 10.05 11.09 28.69
C TYR A 479 11.54 10.73 28.88
N HIS A 480 12.19 10.22 27.84
CA HIS A 480 13.59 9.76 27.87
C HIS A 480 14.47 10.52 26.85
N ALA A 481 14.00 11.66 26.34
CA ALA A 481 14.72 12.40 25.32
C ALA A 481 16.07 12.91 25.83
N GLY A 482 17.14 12.66 25.08
CA GLY A 482 18.52 12.98 25.47
C GLY A 482 19.18 11.94 26.37
N GLU A 483 18.46 10.89 26.80
CA GLU A 483 19.08 9.74 27.43
C GLU A 483 19.81 8.88 26.38
N PRO A 484 20.88 8.14 26.75
CA PRO A 484 21.70 7.39 25.81
C PRO A 484 20.92 6.46 24.89
N LEU A 485 19.90 5.76 25.40
CA LEU A 485 19.12 4.79 24.63
C LEU A 485 18.19 5.45 23.58
N ALA A 486 17.56 6.58 23.94
CA ALA A 486 16.73 7.36 23.01
C ALA A 486 17.59 8.00 21.91
N ASP A 487 18.72 8.55 22.30
CA ASP A 487 19.72 9.12 21.40
C ASP A 487 20.28 8.08 20.43
N GLU A 488 20.59 6.87 20.90
CA GLU A 488 21.03 5.76 20.06
C GLU A 488 19.97 5.42 18.99
N LEU A 489 18.69 5.30 19.37
CA LEU A 489 17.61 5.03 18.42
C LEU A 489 17.52 6.13 17.35
N TYR A 490 17.58 7.40 17.74
CA TYR A 490 17.53 8.52 16.78
C TYR A 490 18.75 8.55 15.85
N ARG A 491 19.94 8.19 16.36
CA ARG A 491 21.17 8.15 15.56
C ARG A 491 21.12 7.12 14.43
N ILE A 492 20.27 6.09 14.53
CA ILE A 492 20.06 5.10 13.45
C ILE A 492 19.48 5.81 12.22
N ASP A 493 18.34 6.46 12.35
CA ASP A 493 17.70 7.17 11.23
C ASP A 493 18.51 8.40 10.79
N GLN A 494 19.20 9.06 11.72
CA GLN A 494 20.05 10.22 11.43
C GLN A 494 21.37 9.85 10.74
N ALA A 495 21.74 8.57 10.63
CA ALA A 495 23.06 8.15 10.15
C ALA A 495 23.40 8.72 8.76
N ASN A 496 22.42 8.74 7.86
CA ASN A 496 22.57 9.26 6.50
C ASN A 496 22.13 10.72 6.36
N SER A 497 21.71 11.36 7.44
CA SER A 497 21.25 12.74 7.39
C SER A 497 22.39 13.73 7.19
N ARG A 498 22.18 14.73 6.32
CA ARG A 498 23.15 15.80 6.07
C ARG A 498 23.23 16.77 7.25
N LEU A 499 22.09 17.05 7.89
CA LEU A 499 22.01 18.03 8.97
C LEU A 499 21.87 17.43 10.38
N LEU A 500 21.33 16.21 10.49
CA LEU A 500 20.99 15.62 11.79
C LEU A 500 21.95 14.53 12.27
N ARG A 501 22.96 14.13 11.49
CA ARG A 501 23.90 13.08 11.88
C ARG A 501 24.46 13.33 13.28
N GLY A 502 24.17 12.39 14.20
CA GLY A 502 24.68 12.40 15.57
C GLY A 502 23.93 13.32 16.54
N LYS A 503 22.84 13.98 16.15
CA LYS A 503 22.13 14.96 17.00
C LYS A 503 21.29 14.33 18.11
N GLY A 504 20.91 13.06 17.99
CA GLY A 504 20.14 12.35 19.00
C GLY A 504 18.68 12.78 19.06
N SER A 505 17.99 12.50 20.16
CA SER A 505 16.55 12.67 20.31
C SER A 505 16.13 14.00 20.95
N GLY A 506 17.08 14.90 21.22
CA GLY A 506 16.82 16.16 21.93
C GLY A 506 16.25 17.29 21.05
N LEU A 507 16.21 17.10 19.73
CA LEU A 507 15.78 18.15 18.80
C LEU A 507 14.27 18.33 18.79
N ARG A 508 13.82 19.59 18.79
CA ARG A 508 12.43 19.96 18.48
C ARG A 508 12.33 20.43 17.03
N ARG A 509 11.11 20.46 16.49
CA ARG A 509 10.80 21.01 15.16
C ARG A 509 11.43 22.39 14.89
N ALA A 510 11.39 23.29 15.87
CA ALA A 510 11.98 24.62 15.75
C ALA A 510 13.53 24.59 15.68
N ASP A 511 14.17 23.59 16.27
CA ASP A 511 15.62 23.43 16.20
C ASP A 511 16.04 22.86 14.85
N VAL A 512 15.27 21.90 14.31
CA VAL A 512 15.44 21.39 12.94
C VAL A 512 15.30 22.53 11.93
N GLU A 513 14.30 23.40 12.08
CA GLU A 513 14.10 24.55 11.19
C GLU A 513 15.27 25.55 11.23
N LYS A 514 15.87 25.79 12.41
CA LYS A 514 17.08 26.61 12.53
C LYS A 514 18.29 25.98 11.85
N LEU A 515 18.40 24.65 11.87
CA LEU A 515 19.51 23.93 11.21
C LEU A 515 19.42 24.01 9.68
N ARG A 516 18.22 24.05 9.10
CA ARG A 516 18.01 24.25 7.66
C ARG A 516 18.48 25.63 7.20
N ASN A 517 18.31 26.64 8.05
CA ASN A 517 18.61 28.05 7.79
C ASN A 517 19.65 28.59 8.78
N PRO A 518 20.92 28.14 8.73
CA PRO A 518 21.97 28.70 9.56
C PRO A 518 22.16 30.17 9.17
N ARG A 519 21.92 31.08 10.12
CA ARG A 519 22.12 32.52 9.94
C ARG A 519 23.55 32.87 9.60
#